data_AF-A0A4C1SKI9-F1
#
_entry.id   AF-A0A4C1SKI9-F1
#
_cell.length_a   1.000
_cell.length_b   1.000
_cell.length_c   1.000
_cell.angle_alpha   90.00
_cell.angle_beta   90.00
_cell.angle_gamma   90.00
#
_symmetry.space_group_name_H-M   'P 1'
#
loop_
_entity.id
_entity.type
_entity.pdbx_description
1 polymer ?
#
loop_
_entity_poly.entity_id
_entity_poly.type
_entity_poly.pdbx_seq_one_letter_code
_entity_poly.pdbx_strand_id
1 'polypeptide(L)'
;MLHEDKNFPENKLAGMVASKVFYHLGSFEDALTYALGAGDLFDVNARNEYTETIIAKCIDYYIAQRIAFIETPKEAKPVDARLEEIVNRMIQRCLDDGQYRQALGIALETRRMDILRHLL
;
A
#
# COMPACT_ATOMS: atom_id res chain seq x y z
N MET A 1 -11.35 -18.59 -9.51
CA MET A 1 -10.80 -17.30 -9.97
C MET A 1 -9.33 -17.50 -10.29
N LEU A 2 -8.83 -17.07 -11.46
CA LEU A 2 -7.44 -17.35 -11.90
C LEU A 2 -6.35 -16.73 -10.99
N HIS A 3 -6.65 -15.64 -10.27
CA HIS A 3 -5.75 -15.04 -9.27
C HIS A 3 -5.72 -15.79 -7.93
N GLU A 4 -6.70 -16.65 -7.65
CA GLU A 4 -6.72 -17.44 -6.41
C GLU A 4 -6.11 -18.83 -6.62
N ASP A 5 -5.96 -19.24 -7.88
CA ASP A 5 -5.39 -20.53 -8.22
C ASP A 5 -3.85 -20.46 -8.17
N LYS A 6 -3.27 -21.12 -7.17
CA LYS A 6 -1.80 -21.20 -7.00
C LYS A 6 -1.14 -22.07 -8.07
N ASN A 7 -1.92 -22.85 -8.82
CA ASN A 7 -1.42 -23.65 -9.95
C ASN A 7 -1.36 -22.87 -11.27
N PHE A 8 -1.87 -21.63 -11.32
CA PHE A 8 -1.79 -20.82 -12.52
C PHE A 8 -0.45 -20.04 -12.56
N PRO A 9 0.42 -20.27 -13.56
CA PRO A 9 1.76 -19.69 -13.59
C PRO A 9 1.74 -18.16 -13.58
N GLU A 10 0.74 -17.54 -14.23
CA GLU A 10 0.59 -16.11 -14.38
C GLU A 10 -0.40 -15.47 -13.38
N ASN A 11 -0.63 -16.12 -12.23
CA ASN A 11 -1.48 -15.63 -11.13
C ASN A 11 -1.21 -14.15 -10.79
N LYS A 12 0.07 -13.80 -10.62
CA LYS A 12 0.49 -12.43 -10.30
C LYS A 12 0.13 -11.45 -11.41
N LEU A 13 0.27 -11.86 -12.68
CA LEU A 13 -0.06 -11.03 -13.84
C LEU A 13 -1.56 -10.82 -13.94
N ALA A 14 -2.35 -11.87 -13.69
CA ALA A 14 -3.81 -11.76 -13.61
C ALA A 14 -4.24 -10.79 -12.51
N GLY A 15 -3.57 -10.80 -11.35
CA GLY A 15 -3.74 -9.80 -10.29
C GLY A 15 -3.44 -8.38 -10.77
N MET A 16 -2.32 -8.16 -11.46
CA MET A 16 -1.95 -6.84 -11.98
C MET A 16 -2.95 -6.30 -13.01
N VAL A 17 -3.42 -7.17 -13.92
CA VAL A 17 -4.44 -6.80 -14.90
C VAL A 17 -5.77 -6.48 -14.20
N ALA A 18 -6.21 -7.33 -13.27
CA ALA A 18 -7.42 -7.08 -12.48
C ALA A 18 -7.35 -5.74 -11.74
N SER A 19 -6.21 -5.44 -11.10
CA SER A 19 -6.00 -4.18 -10.40
C SER A 19 -6.19 -2.96 -11.30
N LYS A 20 -5.61 -2.99 -12.52
CA LYS A 20 -5.78 -1.90 -13.49
C LYS A 20 -7.22 -1.76 -13.97
N VAL A 21 -7.93 -2.87 -14.18
CA VAL A 21 -9.36 -2.85 -14.53
C VAL A 21 -10.17 -2.20 -13.42
N PHE A 22 -9.99 -2.63 -12.16
CA PHE A 22 -10.70 -2.06 -11.02
C PHE A 22 -10.38 -0.58 -10.78
N TYR A 23 -9.13 -0.18 -11.02
CA TYR A 23 -8.73 1.23 -10.98
C TYR A 23 -9.57 2.07 -11.96
N HIS A 24 -9.71 1.62 -13.21
CA HIS A 24 -10.52 2.34 -14.21
C HIS A 24 -12.03 2.26 -13.95
N LEU A 25 -12.49 1.28 -13.18
CA LEU A 25 -13.87 1.18 -12.70
C LEU A 25 -14.13 2.05 -11.45
N GLY A 26 -13.10 2.67 -10.88
CA GLY A 26 -13.19 3.49 -9.66
C GLY A 26 -13.27 2.68 -8.36
N SER A 27 -13.18 1.34 -8.42
CA SER A 27 -13.11 0.51 -7.22
C SER A 27 -11.67 0.40 -6.73
N PHE A 28 -11.25 1.39 -5.93
CA PHE A 28 -9.86 1.49 -5.48
C PHE A 28 -9.48 0.46 -4.40
N GLU A 29 -10.42 0.02 -3.57
CA GLU A 29 -10.16 -1.00 -2.54
C GLU A 29 -9.87 -2.37 -3.18
N ASP A 30 -10.66 -2.75 -4.18
CA ASP A 30 -10.42 -3.95 -4.97
C ASP A 30 -9.12 -3.82 -5.75
N ALA A 31 -8.90 -2.68 -6.41
CA ALA A 31 -7.66 -2.42 -7.13
C ALA A 31 -6.42 -2.56 -6.24
N LEU A 32 -6.46 -2.03 -5.02
CA LEU A 32 -5.39 -2.18 -4.04
C LEU A 32 -5.19 -3.65 -3.64
N THR A 33 -6.27 -4.38 -3.37
CA THR A 33 -6.21 -5.79 -2.99
C THR A 33 -5.54 -6.64 -4.08
N TYR A 34 -5.90 -6.42 -5.34
CA TYR A 34 -5.27 -7.13 -6.47
C TYR A 34 -3.83 -6.65 -6.73
N ALA A 35 -3.51 -5.37 -6.49
CA ALA A 35 -2.14 -4.86 -6.60
C ALA A 35 -1.23 -5.50 -5.54
N LEU A 36 -1.71 -5.60 -4.30
CA LEU A 36 -1.02 -6.30 -3.20
C LEU A 36 -0.82 -7.79 -3.53
N GLY A 37 -1.79 -8.43 -4.19
CA GLY A 37 -1.70 -9.81 -4.67
C GLY A 37 -0.67 -10.01 -5.79
N ALA A 38 -0.46 -9.00 -6.63
CA ALA A 38 0.51 -9.04 -7.73
C ALA A 38 1.98 -9.03 -7.26
N GLY A 39 2.24 -8.58 -6.03
CA GLY A 39 3.56 -8.58 -5.40
C GLY A 39 4.59 -7.83 -6.24
N ASP A 40 5.63 -8.54 -6.69
CA ASP A 40 6.78 -7.96 -7.44
C ASP A 40 6.41 -7.31 -8.77
N LEU A 41 5.23 -7.61 -9.33
CA LEU A 41 4.75 -6.98 -10.57
C LEU A 41 4.20 -5.56 -10.35
N PHE A 42 3.89 -5.20 -9.10
CA PHE A 42 3.49 -3.84 -8.75
C PHE A 42 4.74 -3.00 -8.46
N ASP A 43 5.16 -2.21 -9.45
CA ASP A 43 6.29 -1.31 -9.32
C ASP A 43 5.89 0.00 -8.64
N VAL A 44 6.22 0.14 -7.36
CA VAL A 44 5.99 1.36 -6.55
C VAL A 44 6.80 2.58 -7.01
N ASN A 45 7.83 2.39 -7.83
CA ASN A 45 8.66 3.48 -8.34
C ASN A 45 8.15 4.03 -9.68
N ALA A 46 7.19 3.34 -10.30
CA ALA A 46 6.64 3.78 -11.56
C ALA A 46 5.95 5.15 -11.42
N ARG A 47 6.38 6.11 -12.23
CA ARG A 47 5.82 7.47 -12.27
C ARG A 47 4.65 7.53 -13.25
N ASN A 48 3.53 6.95 -12.85
CA ASN A 48 2.27 7.02 -13.59
C ASN A 48 1.09 7.23 -12.64
N GLU A 49 0.00 7.78 -13.17
CA GLU A 49 -1.19 8.17 -12.41
C GLU A 49 -1.83 6.99 -11.65
N TYR A 50 -1.84 5.81 -12.27
CA TYR A 50 -2.33 4.59 -11.62
C TYR A 50 -1.53 4.27 -10.34
N THR A 51 -0.20 4.28 -10.46
CA THR A 51 0.70 3.90 -9.35
C THR A 51 0.58 4.92 -8.24
N GLU A 52 0.62 6.22 -8.56
CA GLU A 52 0.44 7.31 -7.59
C GLU A 52 -0.90 7.22 -6.85
N THR A 53 -1.99 6.92 -7.58
CA THR A 53 -3.32 6.79 -6.96
C THR A 53 -3.43 5.56 -6.06
N ILE A 54 -2.95 4.40 -6.51
CA ILE A 54 -2.99 3.16 -5.71
C ILE A 54 -2.12 3.31 -4.46
N ILE A 55 -0.96 3.97 -4.58
CA ILE A 55 -0.10 4.28 -3.43
C ILE A 55 -0.81 5.20 -2.43
N ALA A 56 -1.44 6.28 -2.90
CA ALA A 56 -2.18 7.19 -2.02
C ALA A 56 -3.28 6.44 -1.25
N LYS A 57 -4.03 5.59 -1.95
CA LYS A 57 -5.06 4.74 -1.34
C LYS A 57 -4.49 3.71 -0.37
N CYS A 58 -3.33 3.14 -0.67
CA CYS A 58 -2.61 2.23 0.22
C CYS A 58 -2.24 2.93 1.54
N ILE A 59 -1.72 4.15 1.46
CA ILE A 59 -1.35 4.96 2.63
C ILE A 59 -2.58 5.31 3.47
N ASP A 60 -3.66 5.80 2.84
CA ASP A 60 -4.93 6.11 3.51
C ASP A 60 -5.47 4.88 4.28
N TYR A 61 -5.48 3.72 3.62
CA TYR A 61 -5.95 2.47 4.19
C TYR A 61 -5.06 1.99 5.36
N TYR A 62 -3.74 2.16 5.22
CA TYR A 62 -2.78 1.84 6.29
C TYR A 62 -2.99 2.73 7.52
N ILE A 63 -3.16 4.04 7.34
CA ILE A 63 -3.42 4.99 8.44
C ILE A 63 -4.72 4.61 9.15
N ALA A 64 -5.80 4.38 8.40
CA ALA A 64 -7.09 4.01 8.97
C ALA A 64 -7.01 2.72 9.82
N GLN A 65 -6.31 1.70 9.32
CA GLN A 65 -6.09 0.47 10.07
C GLN A 65 -5.25 0.68 11.34
N ARG A 66 -4.19 1.49 11.27
CA ARG A 66 -3.35 1.79 12.44
C ARG A 66 -4.11 2.55 13.51
N ILE A 67 -4.94 3.52 13.12
CA ILE A 67 -5.81 4.26 14.05
C ILE A 67 -6.82 3.30 14.70
N ALA A 68 -7.51 2.48 13.91
CA ALA A 68 -8.47 1.50 14.42
C ALA A 68 -7.81 0.50 15.40
N PHE A 69 -6.57 0.09 15.13
CA PHE A 69 -5.78 -0.76 16.02
C PHE A 69 -5.48 -0.11 17.37
N ILE A 70 -5.26 1.20 17.39
CA ILE A 70 -4.97 1.97 18.61
C ILE A 70 -6.26 2.25 19.39
N GLU A 71 -7.34 2.63 18.72
CA GLU A 71 -8.61 3.01 19.36
C GLU A 71 -9.40 1.79 19.84
N THR A 72 -9.41 0.70 19.06
CA THR A 72 -10.23 -0.48 19.34
C THR A 72 -9.41 -1.78 19.23
N PRO A 73 -8.41 -1.99 20.10
CA PRO A 73 -7.45 -3.10 19.98
C PRO A 73 -8.06 -4.51 20.07
N LYS A 74 -9.31 -4.65 20.54
CA LYS A 74 -10.00 -5.95 20.65
C LYS A 74 -10.72 -6.38 19.36
N GLU A 75 -11.03 -5.45 18.46
CA GLU A 75 -11.75 -5.72 17.20
C GLU A 75 -10.88 -5.45 15.96
N ALA A 76 -9.71 -4.85 16.16
CA ALA A 76 -8.82 -4.49 15.08
C ALA A 76 -8.20 -5.72 14.43
N LYS A 77 -8.34 -5.80 13.10
CA LYS A 77 -7.62 -6.79 12.30
C LYS A 77 -6.13 -6.43 12.28
N PRO A 78 -5.24 -7.44 12.30
CA PRO A 78 -3.81 -7.20 12.13
C PRO A 78 -3.57 -6.55 10.76
N VAL A 79 -2.68 -5.57 10.72
CA VAL A 79 -2.30 -4.91 9.48
C VAL A 79 -1.63 -5.91 8.55
N ASP A 80 -2.04 -5.94 7.29
CA ASP A 80 -1.42 -6.80 6.28
C ASP A 80 0.05 -6.42 6.09
N ALA A 81 0.94 -7.41 6.22
CA ALA A 81 2.39 -7.21 6.05
C ALA A 81 2.74 -6.69 4.64
N ARG A 82 1.96 -7.05 3.60
CA ARG A 82 2.17 -6.57 2.22
C ARG A 82 1.88 -5.08 2.10
N LEU A 83 0.85 -4.62 2.80
CA LEU A 83 0.47 -3.21 2.85
C LEU A 83 1.56 -2.40 3.57
N GLU A 84 2.03 -2.90 4.73
CA GLU A 84 3.12 -2.27 5.47
C GLU A 84 4.42 -2.21 4.66
N GLU A 85 4.73 -3.27 3.90
CA GLU A 85 5.91 -3.30 3.02
C GLU A 85 5.85 -2.23 1.92
N ILE A 86 4.71 -2.08 1.23
CA ILE A 86 4.53 -1.04 0.20
C ILE A 86 4.68 0.36 0.82
N VAL A 87 4.06 0.61 1.97
CA VAL A 87 4.17 1.90 2.66
C VAL A 87 5.61 2.18 3.08
N ASN A 88 6.35 1.19 3.56
CA ASN A 88 7.76 1.35 3.92
C ASN A 88 8.64 1.68 2.70
N ARG A 89 8.44 0.98 1.57
CA ARG A 89 9.14 1.28 0.31
C ARG A 89 8.82 2.71 -0.17
N MET A 90 7.57 3.14 -0.01
CA MET A 90 7.14 4.50 -0.35
C MET A 90 7.77 5.56 0.54
N ILE A 91 7.81 5.34 1.85
CA ILE A 91 8.50 6.24 2.78
C ILE A 91 9.97 6.35 2.41
N GLN A 92 10.64 5.22 2.13
CA GLN A 92 12.03 5.23 1.70
C GLN A 92 12.23 6.06 0.44
N ARG A 93 11.36 5.87 -0.57
CA ARG A 93 11.38 6.68 -1.79
C ARG A 93 11.18 8.17 -1.50
N CYS A 94 10.24 8.54 -0.62
CA CYS A 94 10.03 9.94 -0.23
C CYS A 94 11.26 10.52 0.48
N LEU A 95 11.99 9.73 1.28
CA LEU A 95 13.25 10.14 1.90
C LEU A 95 14.33 10.37 0.83
N ASP A 96 14.48 9.41 -0.10
CA ASP A 96 15.47 9.47 -1.17
C ASP A 96 15.23 10.66 -2.12
N ASP A 97 13.95 10.96 -2.43
CA ASP A 97 13.52 12.10 -3.25
C ASP A 97 13.54 13.44 -2.48
N GLY A 98 13.94 13.46 -1.20
CA GLY A 98 13.99 14.67 -0.35
C GLY A 98 12.62 15.23 0.02
N GLN A 99 11.54 14.45 -0.13
CA GLN A 99 10.16 14.82 0.21
C GLN A 99 9.82 14.54 1.68
N TYR A 100 10.63 15.10 2.58
CA TYR A 100 10.51 14.90 4.02
C TYR A 100 9.15 15.29 4.61
N ARG A 101 8.44 16.25 3.99
CA ARG A 101 7.12 16.69 4.48
C ARG A 101 6.06 15.59 4.36
N GLN A 102 6.07 14.82 3.27
CA GLN A 102 5.14 13.69 3.09
C GLN A 102 5.50 12.53 4.01
N ALA A 103 6.80 12.17 4.09
CA ALA A 103 7.27 11.13 4.99
C ALA A 103 6.94 11.45 6.47
N LEU A 104 7.11 12.71 6.88
CA LEU A 104 6.76 13.19 8.21
C LEU A 104 5.25 13.15 8.47
N GLY A 105 4.43 13.54 7.50
CA GLY A 105 2.96 13.46 7.59
C GLY A 105 2.48 12.03 7.85
N ILE A 106 2.97 11.08 7.04
CA ILE A 106 2.66 9.65 7.20
C ILE A 106 3.14 9.15 8.57
N ALA A 107 4.33 9.52 9.03
CA ALA A 107 4.87 9.10 10.31
C ALA A 107 4.02 9.58 11.51
N LEU A 108 3.55 10.83 11.46
CA LEU A 108 2.70 11.43 12.47
C LEU A 108 1.30 10.79 12.48
N GLU A 109 0.68 10.65 11.32
CA GLU A 109 -0.67 10.07 11.18
C GLU A 109 -0.72 8.60 11.57
N THR A 110 0.33 7.83 11.25
CA THR A 110 0.44 6.41 11.64
C THR A 110 0.95 6.20 13.06
N ARG A 111 1.27 7.29 13.79
CA ARG A 111 1.90 7.30 15.13
C ARG A 111 3.11 6.37 15.23
N ARG A 112 3.86 6.18 14.13
CA ARG A 112 5.05 5.33 14.09
C ARG A 112 6.28 6.14 14.50
N MET A 113 6.61 6.05 15.79
CA MET A 113 7.81 6.68 16.36
C MET A 113 9.12 6.18 15.73
N ASP A 114 9.13 4.98 15.16
CA ASP A 114 10.31 4.39 14.51
C ASP A 114 10.69 5.15 13.23
N ILE A 115 9.70 5.63 12.46
CA ILE A 115 9.94 6.43 11.25
C ILE A 115 10.42 7.84 11.63
N LEU A 116 9.86 8.42 12.70
CA LEU A 116 10.28 9.73 13.21
C LEU A 116 11.76 9.75 13.63
N ARG A 117 12.28 8.65 14.19
CA ARG A 117 13.70 8.53 14.55
C ARG A 117 14.63 8.45 13.34
N HIS A 118 14.14 7.98 12.20
CA HIS A 118 14.92 7.96 10.96
C HIS A 118 14.92 9.32 10.24
N LEU A 119 14.00 10.21 10.59
CA LEU A 119 13.83 11.54 10.00
C LEU A 119 14.54 12.67 10.77
N LEU A 120 14.91 12.46 12.03
CA LEU A 120 15.53 13.42 12.96
C LEU A 120 16.94 13.00 13.33
#